data_AF-A0AAD3UIU7-F1
#
_entry.id   AF-A0AAD3UIU7-F1
#
_cell.length_a   1.000
_cell.length_b   1.000
_cell.length_c   1.000
_cell.angle_alpha   90.00
_cell.angle_beta   90.00
_cell.angle_gamma   90.00
#
_symmetry.space_group_name_H-M   'P 1'
#
loop_
_entity.id
_entity.type
_entity.pdbx_description
1 polymer ?
#
loop_
_entity_poly.entity_id
_entity_poly.type
_entity_poly.pdbx_seq_one_letter_code
_entity_poly.pdbx_strand_id
1 'polypeptide(L)'
;PGAMLTWTSTTAGSRLYANHSGPWGVIRMLEPMARQKAGDGLYRLTVTAPDRRQLQWLLRTELGDGPLALLKLRNFRLPAQIFSAGVPAAGRTDEEGYDAGEVSE
;
A
#
# COMPACT_ATOMS: atom_id res chain seq x y z
N PRO A 1 -6.66 5.45 -24.45
CA PRO A 1 -5.67 4.85 -23.53
C PRO A 1 -6.35 3.92 -22.51
N GLY A 2 -5.76 2.77 -22.21
CA GLY A 2 -6.31 1.76 -21.30
C GLY A 2 -5.42 0.51 -21.22
N ALA A 3 -5.85 -0.49 -20.46
CA ALA A 3 -5.20 -1.79 -20.38
C ALA A 3 -6.23 -2.90 -20.62
N MET A 4 -5.89 -3.84 -21.48
CA MET A 4 -6.71 -5.00 -21.81
C MET A 4 -5.85 -6.25 -21.72
N LEU A 5 -6.37 -7.27 -21.02
CA LEU A 5 -5.76 -8.59 -20.95
C LEU A 5 -6.68 -9.59 -21.62
N THR A 6 -6.21 -10.16 -22.73
CA THR A 6 -6.82 -11.32 -23.39
C THR A 6 -5.89 -12.52 -23.26
N TRP A 7 -6.47 -13.72 -23.31
CA TRP A 7 -5.71 -14.95 -23.21
C TRP A 7 -6.35 -16.04 -24.07
N THR A 8 -5.53 -16.96 -24.58
CA THR A 8 -5.97 -18.08 -25.41
C THR A 8 -5.53 -19.38 -24.76
N SER A 9 -6.37 -20.41 -24.82
CA SER A 9 -6.08 -21.73 -24.26
C SER A 9 -5.89 -22.76 -25.36
N THR A 10 -5.43 -23.95 -25.01
CA THR A 10 -5.37 -25.10 -25.94
C THR A 10 -6.76 -25.67 -26.27
N THR A 11 -7.74 -25.44 -25.41
CA THR A 11 -9.09 -26.04 -25.49
C THR A 11 -10.16 -25.06 -25.95
N ALA A 12 -9.82 -23.78 -26.09
CA ALA A 12 -10.74 -22.68 -26.43
C ALA A 12 -9.96 -21.48 -26.98
N GLY A 13 -10.61 -20.73 -27.87
CA GLY A 13 -10.07 -19.52 -28.48
C GLY A 13 -9.83 -18.36 -27.50
N SER A 14 -9.48 -17.20 -28.06
CA SER A 14 -9.16 -16.00 -27.30
C SER A 14 -10.36 -15.53 -26.45
N ARG A 15 -10.09 -15.21 -25.18
CA ARG A 15 -11.07 -14.73 -24.20
C ARG A 15 -10.55 -13.48 -23.52
N LEU A 16 -11.46 -12.56 -23.22
CA LEU A 16 -11.16 -11.37 -22.43
C LEU A 16 -11.10 -11.73 -20.95
N TYR A 17 -10.00 -11.36 -20.29
CA TYR A 17 -9.86 -11.46 -18.84
C TYR A 17 -10.28 -10.15 -18.15
N ALA A 18 -9.71 -9.03 -18.59
CA ALA A 18 -10.02 -7.71 -18.04
C ALA A 18 -9.87 -6.63 -19.11
N ASN A 19 -10.72 -5.61 -19.03
CA ASN A 19 -10.62 -4.41 -19.87
C ASN A 19 -10.86 -3.17 -18.99
N HIS A 20 -9.80 -2.40 -18.75
CA HIS A 20 -9.87 -1.17 -17.96
C HIS A 20 -9.51 0.04 -18.84
N SER A 21 -10.52 0.85 -19.14
CA SER A 21 -10.36 2.10 -19.88
C SER A 21 -9.69 3.18 -19.04
N GLY A 22 -9.12 4.20 -19.68
CA GLY A 22 -8.54 5.39 -19.04
C GLY A 22 -7.07 5.24 -18.62
N PRO A 23 -6.43 6.34 -18.17
CA PRO A 23 -4.99 6.37 -17.87
C PRO A 23 -4.58 5.43 -16.74
N TRP A 24 -5.48 5.16 -15.79
CA TRP A 24 -5.26 4.24 -14.66
C TRP A 24 -5.57 2.76 -15.00
N GLY A 25 -5.79 2.43 -16.27
CA GLY A 25 -6.16 1.09 -16.71
C GLY A 25 -5.17 0.02 -16.27
N VAL A 26 -3.87 0.28 -16.42
CA VAL A 26 -2.81 -0.64 -16.03
C VAL A 26 -2.80 -0.89 -14.53
N ILE A 27 -2.92 0.16 -13.71
CA ILE A 27 -2.90 0.02 -12.25
C ILE A 27 -4.10 -0.79 -11.75
N ARG A 28 -5.28 -0.56 -12.30
CA ARG A 28 -6.48 -1.37 -12.01
C ARG A 28 -6.32 -2.83 -12.46
N MET A 29 -5.65 -3.07 -13.58
CA MET A 29 -5.36 -4.42 -14.04
C MET A 29 -4.39 -5.16 -13.10
N LEU A 30 -3.43 -4.45 -12.49
CA LEU A 30 -2.44 -5.02 -11.56
C LEU A 30 -3.01 -5.27 -10.14
N GLU A 31 -4.06 -4.54 -9.74
CA GLU A 31 -4.71 -4.65 -8.42
C GLU A 31 -5.14 -6.09 -8.06
N PRO A 32 -5.86 -6.85 -8.92
CA PRO A 32 -6.30 -8.21 -8.59
C PRO A 32 -5.21 -9.29 -8.77
N MET A 33 -4.04 -8.97 -9.34
CA MET A 33 -3.00 -9.97 -9.58
C MET A 33 -2.29 -10.34 -8.29
N ALA A 34 -2.03 -11.63 -8.08
CA ALA A 34 -1.12 -12.08 -7.04
C ALA A 34 0.30 -11.62 -7.36
N ARG A 35 0.98 -11.05 -6.36
CA ARG A 35 2.32 -10.45 -6.51
C ARG A 35 3.28 -11.15 -5.57
N GLN A 36 4.38 -11.65 -6.11
CA GLN A 36 5.46 -12.25 -5.33
C GLN A 36 6.79 -11.58 -5.73
N LYS A 37 7.53 -11.04 -4.75
CA LYS A 37 8.86 -10.49 -5.01
C LYS A 37 9.83 -11.64 -5.31
N ALA A 38 10.45 -11.62 -6.47
CA ALA A 38 11.35 -12.67 -6.96
C ALA A 38 12.83 -12.25 -6.87
N GLY A 39 13.12 -10.95 -6.73
CA GLY A 39 14.46 -10.40 -6.61
C GLY A 39 14.42 -8.88 -6.44
N ASP A 40 15.55 -8.23 -6.58
CA ASP A 40 15.61 -6.77 -6.58
C ASP A 40 14.97 -6.21 -7.87
N GLY A 41 13.99 -5.33 -7.70
CA GLY A 41 13.16 -4.80 -8.79
C GLY A 41 12.43 -5.86 -9.63
N LEU A 42 12.30 -7.11 -9.18
CA LEU A 42 11.69 -8.19 -9.96
C LEU A 42 10.50 -8.79 -9.23
N TYR A 43 9.33 -8.77 -9.88
CA TYR A 43 8.07 -9.25 -9.32
C TYR A 43 7.46 -10.29 -10.25
N ARG A 44 7.06 -11.43 -9.68
CA ARG A 44 6.17 -12.38 -10.36
C ARG A 44 4.73 -11.94 -10.15
N LEU A 45 4.04 -11.71 -11.26
CA LEU A 45 2.61 -11.44 -11.30
C LEU A 45 1.89 -12.72 -11.71
N THR A 46 0.83 -13.07 -11.02
CA THR A 46 0.04 -14.28 -11.32
C THR A 46 -1.44 -13.96 -11.27
N VAL A 47 -2.17 -14.48 -12.23
CA VAL A 47 -3.63 -14.39 -12.27
C VAL A 47 -4.22 -15.72 -12.68
N THR A 48 -5.35 -16.07 -12.07
CA THR A 48 -6.08 -17.30 -12.39
C THR A 48 -7.17 -16.94 -13.40
N ALA A 49 -7.04 -17.49 -14.61
CA ALA A 49 -8.06 -17.36 -15.65
C ALA A 49 -9.33 -18.18 -15.28
N PRO A 50 -10.50 -17.89 -15.90
CA PRO A 50 -11.74 -18.60 -15.60
C PRO A 50 -11.69 -20.13 -15.81
N ASP A 51 -10.80 -20.62 -16.66
CA ASP A 51 -10.57 -22.06 -16.89
C ASP A 51 -9.60 -22.69 -15.89
N ARG A 52 -9.27 -21.98 -14.80
CA ARG A 52 -8.32 -22.36 -13.75
C ARG A 52 -6.86 -22.44 -14.19
N ARG A 53 -6.51 -21.96 -15.39
CA ARG A 53 -5.10 -21.81 -15.78
C ARG A 53 -4.49 -20.58 -15.12
N GLN A 54 -3.22 -20.68 -14.77
CA GLN A 54 -2.46 -19.55 -14.29
C GLN A 54 -1.77 -18.85 -15.45
N LEU A 55 -1.99 -17.54 -15.56
CA LEU A 55 -1.20 -16.67 -16.43
C LEU A 55 -0.15 -15.98 -15.54
N GLN A 56 1.11 -16.07 -15.92
CA GLN A 56 2.23 -15.55 -15.13
C GLN A 56 3.10 -14.62 -15.97
N TRP A 57 3.56 -13.55 -15.34
CA TRP A 57 4.53 -12.61 -15.92
C TRP A 57 5.62 -12.28 -14.90
N LEU A 58 6.78 -11.87 -15.43
CA LEU A 58 7.82 -11.21 -14.65
C LEU A 58 7.78 -9.72 -14.98
N LEU A 59 7.50 -8.91 -13.96
CA LEU A 59 7.58 -7.45 -14.03
C LEU A 59 8.92 -7.01 -13.47
N ARG A 60 9.71 -6.30 -14.29
CA ARG A 60 10.93 -5.63 -13.86
C ARG A 60 10.67 -4.14 -13.67
N THR A 61 11.13 -3.60 -12.55
CA THR A 61 11.00 -2.19 -12.19
C THR A 61 12.38 -1.56 -12.11
N GLU A 62 12.53 -0.37 -12.68
CA GLU A 62 13.79 0.38 -12.65
C GLU A 62 14.11 0.91 -11.24
N LEU A 63 13.08 1.31 -10.48
CA LEU A 63 13.26 1.87 -9.14
C LEU A 63 12.15 1.39 -8.19
N GLY A 64 12.55 0.92 -7.01
CA GLY A 64 11.64 0.53 -5.94
C GLY A 64 10.60 -0.50 -6.38
N ASP A 65 9.33 -0.28 -5.98
CA ASP A 65 8.19 -1.12 -6.41
C ASP A 65 7.62 -0.71 -7.78
N GLY A 66 8.23 0.27 -8.47
CA GLY A 66 7.76 0.83 -9.74
C GLY A 66 6.25 1.16 -9.73
N PRO A 67 5.47 0.73 -10.74
CA PRO A 67 4.04 1.01 -10.80
C PRO A 67 3.24 0.33 -9.69
N LEU A 68 3.76 -0.72 -9.04
CA LEU A 68 3.07 -1.39 -7.93
C LEU A 68 3.01 -0.52 -6.68
N ALA A 69 3.91 0.46 -6.54
CA ALA A 69 3.88 1.43 -5.44
C ALA A 69 2.54 2.18 -5.36
N LEU A 70 1.91 2.45 -6.51
CA LEU A 70 0.64 3.17 -6.58
C LEU A 70 -0.52 2.39 -5.96
N LEU A 71 -0.42 1.06 -5.84
CA LEU A 71 -1.43 0.26 -5.15
C LEU A 71 -1.53 0.57 -3.65
N LYS A 72 -0.46 1.13 -3.04
CA LYS A 72 -0.47 1.58 -1.63
C LYS A 72 -1.41 2.76 -1.38
N LEU A 73 -1.79 3.48 -2.44
CA LEU A 73 -2.77 4.57 -2.35
C LEU A 73 -4.21 4.06 -2.23
N ARG A 74 -4.44 2.74 -2.35
CA ARG A 74 -5.78 2.17 -2.20
C ARG A 74 -6.26 2.37 -0.77
N ASN A 75 -7.39 3.06 -0.62
CA ASN A 75 -7.99 3.41 0.67
C ASN A 75 -7.09 4.30 1.55
N PHE A 76 -6.04 4.90 0.98
CA PHE A 76 -5.23 5.87 1.69
C PHE A 76 -6.06 7.09 2.04
N ARG A 77 -5.95 7.55 3.29
CA ARG A 77 -6.54 8.80 3.77
C ARG A 77 -5.46 9.61 4.45
N LEU A 78 -5.38 10.88 4.08
CA LEU A 78 -4.48 11.81 4.74
C LEU A 78 -5.00 12.07 6.17
N PRO A 79 -4.15 11.99 7.21
CA PRO A 79 -4.54 12.37 8.56
C PRO A 79 -5.03 13.83 8.61
N ALA A 80 -6.07 14.09 9.39
CA ALA A 80 -6.64 15.44 9.52
C ALA A 80 -5.75 16.39 10.35
N GLN A 81 -4.88 15.85 11.21
CA GLN A 81 -4.05 16.61 12.14
C GLN A 81 -2.68 15.96 12.27
N ILE A 82 -1.65 16.79 12.48
CA ILE A 82 -0.25 16.36 12.64
C ILE A 82 0.08 16.11 14.12
N PHE A 83 -0.51 16.90 15.03
CA PHE A 83 -0.32 16.78 16.47
C PHE A 83 -1.66 16.47 17.15
N SER A 84 -1.65 15.50 18.07
CA SER A 84 -2.77 15.27 18.99
C SER A 84 -2.46 15.97 20.31
N ALA A 85 -3.26 16.96 20.70
CA ALA A 85 -3.15 17.55 22.03
C ALA A 85 -3.65 16.51 23.05
N GLY A 86 -2.74 15.73 23.62
CA GLY A 86 -3.03 14.89 24.78
C GLY A 86 -3.40 15.79 25.96
N VAL A 87 -4.37 15.35 26.76
CA VAL A 87 -4.63 15.92 28.10
C VAL A 87 -3.30 15.95 28.86
N PRO A 88 -2.90 17.08 29.48
CA PRO A 88 -1.66 17.14 30.24
C PRO A 88 -1.69 16.04 31.30
N ALA A 89 -0.59 15.29 31.41
CA ALA A 89 -0.43 14.31 32.48
C ALA A 89 -0.61 15.03 33.82
N ALA A 90 -1.74 14.79 34.49
CA ALA A 90 -1.99 15.27 35.84
C ALA A 90 -0.98 14.59 36.77
N GLY A 91 0.12 15.26 37.08
CA GLY A 91 1.16 14.63 37.90
C GLY A 91 2.46 15.40 38.06
N ARG A 92 2.47 16.73 37.92
CA ARG A 92 3.58 17.53 38.46
C ARG A 92 3.02 18.76 39.17
N THR A 93 2.64 18.54 40.42
CA THR A 93 2.62 19.57 41.45
C THR A 93 4.01 19.58 42.05
N ASP A 94 4.88 20.39 41.47
CA ASP A 94 6.11 20.88 42.05
C ASP A 94 5.77 21.86 43.20
N GLU A 95 5.29 21.29 44.31
CA GLU A 95 5.27 21.98 45.60
C GLU A 95 6.69 21.89 46.19
N GLU A 96 7.55 22.85 45.83
CA GLU A 96 8.77 23.13 46.59
C GLU A 96 8.37 23.69 47.95
N GLY A 97 8.46 22.84 48.99
CA GLY A 97 8.31 23.23 50.38
C GLY A 97 9.33 24.29 50.76
N TYR A 98 8.84 25.51 51.01
CA TYR A 98 9.60 26.60 51.60
C TYR A 98 9.83 26.27 53.08
N ASP A 99 10.96 25.64 53.40
CA ASP A 99 11.42 25.43 54.78
C ASP A 99 11.98 26.75 55.31
N ALA A 100 11.11 27.56 55.92
CA ALA A 100 11.52 28.74 56.68
C ALA A 100 12.09 28.27 58.02
N GLY A 101 13.40 28.02 58.06
CA GLY A 101 14.13 27.78 59.30
C GLY A 101 13.93 28.94 60.28
N GLU A 102 13.31 28.66 61.42
CA GLU A 102 13.30 29.53 62.59
C GLU A 102 14.74 29.88 62.98
N VAL A 103 15.10 31.16 62.87
CA VAL A 103 16.33 31.68 63.47
C VAL A 103 15.94 32.20 64.86
N SER A 104 16.35 31.45 65.89
CA SER A 104 16.33 31.91 67.28
C SER A 104 17.64 32.64 67.58
N GLU A 105 17.57 33.93 67.92
CA GLU A 105 18.40 34.58 68.95
C GLU A 105 17.81 35.93 69.37
#